data_AF-A0A2E0V9P9-F1
#
_entry.id   AF-A0A2E0V9P9-F1
#
_cell.length_a   1.000
_cell.length_b   1.000
_cell.length_c   1.000
_cell.angle_alpha   90.00
_cell.angle_beta   90.00
_cell.angle_gamma   90.00
#
_symmetry.space_group_name_H-M   'P 1'
#
loop_
_entity.id
_entity.type
_entity.pdbx_description
1 polymer ?
#
loop_
_entity_poly.entity_id
_entity_poly.type
_entity_poly.pdbx_seq_one_letter_code
_entity_poly.pdbx_strand_id
1 'polypeptide(L)'
;QKHEDEQSRRRVLGIREDYAAAIERTNAILTRFPERHLAPLWGVRATPSILEEEDPPLDDFEITKSPIHPWMVWVGGAIALVGGILGSVSGFRRVKTKRYIENVPTSLSTGLAYGPAEIKGKSVLYDGDNHFIQGPLTGDRCCHVRYKVTEERGSGKDKKTVTIEHWTEQVPFLCHDTEGWTRVVPAGAEMRVDCTAHTRSGRRNYYEYSISEDEDLYILGSAVIEPIEGETLQIADGDNDGFPFLISDKSENDTMLRVSKGALTKISFGFIGIVTLVMLMFAGTGSYSPTDFMAAALTAPAFLVFSTFILMFNDLVFLRNRVKRAHSNIEVALKKRFDLIPNLESIAQSYLGHERELQEHLAKLRSIHKGRKKYTPDQIDSAIRADRAVTDRMLALFEDHPDLKGNTVTADLMNRLVRVENEIALMREGYNDSVELYRTGSQRFPEVLLAKAFAFRDADFLRTELEVRKVPEVNMGP
;
A
#
# COMPACT_ATOMS: atom_id res chain seq x y z
N GLN A 1 -59.02 40.11 52.13
CA GLN A 1 -59.29 41.16 51.13
C GLN A 1 -58.05 41.96 50.75
N LYS A 2 -57.60 43.03 51.44
CA LYS A 2 -56.42 43.81 50.97
C LYS A 2 -55.13 43.00 50.75
N HIS A 3 -54.84 42.03 51.63
CA HIS A 3 -53.70 41.13 51.46
C HIS A 3 -53.88 40.11 50.33
N GLU A 4 -55.11 39.66 50.07
CA GLU A 4 -55.41 38.73 48.96
C GLU A 4 -55.35 39.44 47.61
N ASP A 5 -55.79 40.69 47.54
CA ASP A 5 -55.70 41.52 46.33
C ASP A 5 -54.25 41.84 45.99
N GLU A 6 -53.41 42.14 46.99
CA GLU A 6 -51.99 42.41 46.77
C GLU A 6 -51.24 41.15 46.33
N GLN A 7 -51.55 39.98 46.90
CA GLN A 7 -50.98 38.71 46.48
C GLN A 7 -51.41 38.34 45.05
N SER A 8 -52.67 38.58 44.70
CA SER A 8 -53.20 38.36 43.36
C SER A 8 -52.53 39.27 42.33
N ARG A 9 -52.34 40.56 42.67
CA ARG A 9 -51.62 41.52 41.83
C ARG A 9 -50.16 41.11 41.59
N ARG A 10 -49.44 40.69 42.64
CA ARG A 10 -48.06 40.19 42.49
C ARG A 10 -47.98 38.95 41.61
N ARG A 11 -48.97 38.05 41.71
CA ARG A 11 -49.04 36.85 40.86
C ARG A 11 -49.27 37.19 39.39
N VAL A 12 -50.15 38.15 39.10
CA VAL A 12 -50.42 38.61 37.72
C VAL A 12 -49.19 39.30 37.11
N LEU A 13 -48.47 40.11 37.90
CA LEU A 13 -47.22 40.74 37.47
C LEU A 13 -46.14 39.68 37.19
N GLY A 14 -45.96 38.69 38.06
CA GLY A 14 -45.03 37.59 37.82
C GLY A 14 -45.35 36.78 36.56
N ILE A 15 -46.65 36.51 36.28
CA ILE A 15 -47.06 35.84 35.04
C ILE A 15 -46.76 36.70 33.81
N ARG A 16 -46.93 38.03 33.90
CA ARG A 16 -46.60 38.97 32.81
C ARG A 16 -45.09 38.97 32.52
N GLU A 17 -44.27 39.03 33.56
CA GLU A 17 -42.81 39.00 33.46
C GLU A 17 -42.31 37.66 32.90
N ASP A 18 -42.83 36.54 33.39
CA ASP A 18 -42.53 35.19 32.86
C ASP A 18 -42.87 35.07 31.37
N TYR A 19 -44.03 35.63 30.96
CA TYR A 19 -44.47 35.61 29.57
C TYR A 19 -43.60 36.49 28.66
N ALA A 20 -43.23 37.70 29.12
CA ALA A 20 -42.29 38.56 28.42
C ALA A 20 -40.91 37.89 28.26
N ALA A 21 -40.38 37.30 29.33
CA ALA A 21 -39.12 36.55 29.30
C ALA A 21 -39.17 35.34 28.36
N ALA A 22 -40.34 34.72 28.18
CA ALA A 22 -40.52 33.63 27.21
C ALA A 22 -40.48 34.13 25.75
N ILE A 23 -41.07 35.30 25.47
CA ILE A 23 -41.02 35.94 24.14
C ILE A 23 -39.58 36.30 23.77
N GLU A 24 -38.86 36.95 24.68
CA GLU A 24 -37.47 37.36 24.43
C GLU A 24 -36.54 36.16 24.22
N ARG A 25 -36.69 35.09 25.03
CA ARG A 25 -35.96 33.83 24.80
C ARG A 25 -36.25 33.22 23.44
N THR A 26 -37.51 33.21 23.02
CA THR A 26 -37.92 32.66 21.71
C THR A 26 -37.34 33.48 20.57
N ASN A 27 -37.39 34.81 20.66
CA ASN A 27 -36.80 35.71 19.67
C ASN A 27 -35.28 35.56 19.62
N ALA A 28 -34.62 35.43 20.77
CA ALA A 28 -33.18 35.19 20.84
C ALA A 28 -32.79 33.88 20.11
N ILE A 29 -33.59 32.82 20.22
CA ILE A 29 -33.40 31.58 19.44
C ILE A 29 -33.56 31.85 17.94
N LEU A 30 -34.60 32.57 17.52
CA LEU A 30 -34.85 32.90 16.11
C LEU A 30 -33.72 33.73 15.47
N THR A 31 -32.92 34.44 16.25
CA THR A 31 -31.77 35.22 15.75
C THR A 31 -30.49 34.40 15.57
N ARG A 32 -30.42 33.17 16.11
CA ARG A 32 -29.24 32.29 16.01
C ARG A 32 -29.20 31.54 14.67
N PHE A 33 -28.04 31.02 14.32
CA PHE A 33 -27.89 30.13 13.16
C PHE A 33 -28.26 28.69 13.55
N PRO A 34 -29.02 27.94 12.74
CA PRO A 34 -29.57 28.31 11.43
C PRO A 34 -31.00 28.87 11.44
N GLU A 35 -31.65 29.00 12.59
CA GLU A 35 -33.04 29.46 12.75
C GLU A 35 -33.27 30.82 12.07
N ARG A 36 -32.29 31.72 12.09
CA ARG A 36 -32.33 33.01 11.39
C ARG A 36 -32.64 32.88 9.90
N HIS A 37 -32.19 31.79 9.27
CA HIS A 37 -32.41 31.51 7.85
C HIS A 37 -33.61 30.59 7.60
N LEU A 38 -33.91 29.70 8.54
CA LEU A 38 -34.96 28.70 8.39
C LEU A 38 -36.35 29.18 8.85
N ALA A 39 -36.43 29.93 9.94
CA ALA A 39 -37.70 30.40 10.50
C ALA A 39 -38.53 31.23 9.49
N PRO A 40 -37.94 32.14 8.69
CA PRO A 40 -38.69 32.85 7.65
C PRO A 40 -39.30 31.93 6.59
N LEU A 41 -38.66 30.80 6.27
CA LEU A 41 -39.14 29.84 5.27
C LEU A 41 -40.42 29.12 5.73
N TRP A 42 -40.58 28.92 7.04
CA TRP A 42 -41.78 28.31 7.65
C TRP A 42 -42.79 29.35 8.17
N GLY A 43 -42.60 30.63 7.86
CA GLY A 43 -43.49 31.70 8.30
C GLY A 43 -43.41 32.04 9.79
N VAL A 44 -42.41 31.53 10.50
CA VAL A 44 -42.17 31.83 11.93
C VAL A 44 -41.46 33.18 12.02
N ARG A 45 -42.06 34.14 12.73
CA ARG A 45 -41.53 35.51 12.91
C ARG A 45 -41.33 35.82 14.38
N ALA A 46 -40.42 36.75 14.66
CA ALA A 46 -40.22 37.26 16.01
C ALA A 46 -41.50 37.94 16.52
N THR A 47 -41.85 37.65 17.77
CA THR A 47 -43.03 38.23 18.44
C THR A 47 -42.59 39.50 19.16
N PRO A 48 -43.30 40.64 19.01
CA PRO A 48 -42.93 41.85 19.75
C PRO A 48 -43.02 41.63 21.27
N SER A 49 -42.15 42.31 22.04
CA SER A 49 -42.20 42.27 23.51
C SER A 49 -43.47 42.95 24.03
N ILE A 50 -43.93 42.54 25.21
CA ILE A 50 -45.14 43.04 25.89
C ILE A 50 -44.77 44.02 27.02
N LEU A 51 -43.48 44.18 27.27
CA LEU A 51 -42.95 45.21 28.16
C LEU A 51 -42.94 46.54 27.43
N GLU A 52 -43.34 47.59 28.13
CA GLU A 52 -43.26 48.98 27.67
C GLU A 52 -41.84 49.52 27.93
N GLU A 53 -41.42 50.59 27.23
CA GLU A 53 -40.07 51.18 27.41
C GLU A 53 -39.79 51.66 28.85
N GLU A 54 -40.85 51.87 29.66
CA GLU A 54 -40.77 52.30 31.05
C GLU A 54 -40.77 51.14 32.07
N ASP A 55 -41.05 49.90 31.64
CA ASP A 55 -41.01 48.73 32.53
C ASP A 55 -39.54 48.44 32.95
N PRO A 56 -39.29 48.02 34.20
CA PRO A 56 -37.94 47.65 34.64
C PRO A 56 -37.41 46.49 33.78
N PRO A 57 -36.10 46.46 33.49
CA PRO A 57 -35.51 45.34 32.77
C PRO A 57 -35.78 44.05 33.55
N LEU A 58 -36.12 42.98 32.84
CA LEU A 58 -36.34 41.66 33.43
C LEU A 58 -35.11 41.29 34.29
N ASP A 59 -35.36 40.75 35.49
CA ASP A 59 -34.29 40.19 36.31
C ASP A 59 -33.61 39.09 35.48
N ASP A 60 -32.35 39.35 35.07
CA ASP A 60 -31.48 38.35 34.48
C ASP A 60 -31.34 37.26 35.54
N PHE A 61 -32.04 36.13 35.38
CA PHE A 61 -31.76 34.93 36.15
C PHE A 61 -30.28 34.66 35.98
N GLU A 62 -29.48 34.91 37.03
CA GLU A 62 -28.02 34.79 37.02
C GLU A 62 -27.66 33.48 36.31
N ILE A 63 -27.14 33.60 35.09
CA ILE A 63 -26.73 32.45 34.29
C ILE A 63 -25.51 31.90 35.01
N THR A 64 -25.72 30.95 35.92
CA THR A 64 -24.64 30.22 36.56
C THR A 64 -23.77 29.66 35.44
N LYS A 65 -22.49 30.03 35.40
CA LYS A 65 -21.55 29.58 34.37
C LYS A 65 -21.65 28.07 34.26
N SER A 66 -21.90 27.58 33.05
CA SER A 66 -21.95 26.15 32.76
C SER A 66 -20.69 25.48 33.33
N PRO A 67 -20.82 24.37 34.07
CA PRO A 67 -19.70 23.76 34.81
C PRO A 67 -18.61 23.18 33.89
N ILE A 68 -18.86 23.09 32.58
CA ILE A 68 -17.90 22.58 31.61
C ILE A 68 -16.95 23.72 31.21
N HIS A 69 -15.71 23.61 31.66
CA HIS A 69 -14.69 24.61 31.36
C HIS A 69 -14.33 24.53 29.86
N PRO A 70 -14.31 25.65 29.11
CA PRO A 70 -14.10 25.64 27.65
C PRO A 70 -12.85 24.88 27.18
N TRP A 71 -11.78 24.85 27.98
CA TRP A 71 -10.55 24.12 27.64
C TRP A 71 -10.78 22.60 27.51
N MET A 72 -11.75 22.02 28.24
CA MET A 72 -12.04 20.59 28.17
C MET A 72 -12.58 20.20 26.79
N VAL A 73 -13.39 21.07 26.19
CA VAL A 73 -13.90 20.87 24.83
C VAL A 73 -12.76 20.97 23.81
N TRP A 74 -11.86 21.94 23.97
CA TRP A 74 -10.69 22.06 23.10
C TRP A 74 -9.73 20.88 23.21
N VAL A 75 -9.45 20.39 24.42
CA VAL A 75 -8.60 19.22 24.65
C VAL A 75 -9.28 17.96 24.11
N GLY A 76 -10.56 17.75 24.41
CA GLY A 76 -11.34 16.64 23.87
C GLY A 76 -11.39 16.66 22.34
N GLY A 77 -11.61 17.83 21.76
CA GLY A 77 -11.59 18.04 20.30
C GLY A 77 -10.22 17.74 19.70
N ALA A 78 -9.13 18.20 20.31
CA ALA A 78 -7.78 17.90 19.85
C ALA A 78 -7.48 16.39 19.89
N ILE A 79 -7.87 15.70 20.98
CA ILE A 79 -7.73 14.25 21.09
C ILE A 79 -8.57 13.53 20.03
N ALA A 80 -9.82 13.95 19.82
CA ALA A 80 -10.71 13.37 18.82
C ALA A 80 -10.18 13.59 17.39
N LEU A 81 -9.62 14.76 17.10
CA LEU A 81 -8.98 15.08 15.82
C LEU A 81 -7.73 14.23 15.58
N VAL A 82 -6.82 14.16 16.56
CA VAL A 82 -5.58 13.38 16.44
C VAL A 82 -5.89 11.89 16.33
N GLY A 83 -6.77 11.37 17.18
CA GLY A 83 -7.24 9.98 17.11
C GLY A 83 -7.95 9.67 15.78
N GLY A 84 -8.77 10.61 15.31
CA GLY A 84 -9.44 10.58 14.01
C GLY A 84 -8.44 10.41 12.86
N ILE A 85 -7.47 11.33 12.78
CA ILE A 85 -6.43 11.33 11.73
C ILE A 85 -5.56 10.07 11.82
N LEU A 86 -5.05 9.71 12.99
CA LEU A 86 -4.19 8.54 13.16
C LEU A 86 -4.92 7.24 12.83
N GLY A 87 -6.17 7.11 13.28
CA GLY A 87 -7.05 5.98 12.97
C GLY A 87 -7.30 5.86 11.47
N SER A 88 -7.69 6.95 10.82
CA SER A 88 -7.89 6.99 9.37
C SER A 88 -6.62 6.68 8.60
N VAL A 89 -5.49 7.35 8.87
CA VAL A 89 -4.21 7.13 8.15
C VAL A 89 -3.73 5.69 8.32
N SER A 90 -3.73 5.15 9.54
CA SER A 90 -3.33 3.76 9.79
C SER A 90 -4.29 2.76 9.15
N GLY A 91 -5.58 3.07 9.14
CA GLY A 91 -6.64 2.31 8.49
C GLY A 91 -6.46 2.24 6.97
N PHE A 92 -6.33 3.39 6.31
CA PHE A 92 -6.11 3.47 4.86
C PHE A 92 -4.81 2.80 4.43
N ARG A 93 -3.73 2.88 5.23
CA ARG A 93 -2.50 2.11 4.96
C ARG A 93 -2.76 0.60 4.95
N ARG A 94 -3.61 0.08 5.83
CA ARG A 94 -3.98 -1.34 5.85
C ARG A 94 -4.94 -1.71 4.71
N VAL A 95 -5.87 -0.82 4.34
CA VAL A 95 -6.70 -1.03 3.14
C VAL A 95 -5.85 -1.09 1.89
N LYS A 96 -4.80 -0.25 1.79
CA LYS A 96 -3.85 -0.30 0.68
C LYS A 96 -3.22 -1.69 0.53
N THR A 97 -2.77 -2.32 1.62
CA THR A 97 -2.28 -3.72 1.59
C THR A 97 -3.35 -4.70 1.11
N LYS A 98 -4.59 -4.57 1.59
CA LYS A 98 -5.71 -5.40 1.15
C LYS A 98 -5.99 -5.26 -0.34
N ARG A 99 -5.94 -4.04 -0.88
CA ARG A 99 -6.15 -3.81 -2.32
C ARG A 99 -4.99 -4.36 -3.16
N TYR A 100 -3.79 -4.46 -2.60
CA TYR A 100 -2.71 -5.18 -3.28
C TYR A 100 -2.99 -6.66 -3.41
N ILE A 101 -3.51 -7.30 -2.36
CA ILE A 101 -3.94 -8.70 -2.41
C ILE A 101 -5.00 -8.90 -3.50
N GLU A 102 -5.98 -8.01 -3.64
CA GLU A 102 -7.06 -8.17 -4.64
C GLU A 102 -6.67 -7.83 -6.09
N ASN A 103 -5.75 -6.88 -6.28
CA ASN A 103 -5.44 -6.33 -7.60
C ASN A 103 -4.17 -6.94 -8.22
N VAL A 104 -3.40 -7.71 -7.46
CA VAL A 104 -2.23 -8.44 -7.99
C VAL A 104 -2.70 -9.84 -8.35
N PRO A 105 -2.59 -10.26 -9.61
CA PRO A 105 -3.00 -11.60 -10.00
C PRO A 105 -2.07 -12.64 -9.36
N THR A 106 -2.64 -13.78 -8.96
CA THR A 106 -1.84 -14.96 -8.65
C THR A 106 -1.18 -15.46 -9.93
N SER A 107 0.15 -15.42 -9.96
CA SER A 107 0.97 -15.99 -11.02
C SER A 107 1.42 -17.39 -10.63
N LEU A 108 1.52 -18.25 -11.63
CA LEU A 108 2.29 -19.50 -11.52
C LEU A 108 3.78 -19.14 -11.59
N SER A 109 4.61 -19.99 -11.01
CA SER A 109 6.06 -19.84 -10.87
C SER A 109 6.76 -19.71 -12.22
N THR A 110 6.27 -20.44 -13.21
CA THR A 110 6.66 -20.41 -14.64
C THR A 110 6.18 -19.15 -15.36
N GLY A 111 5.04 -18.59 -14.95
CA GLY A 111 4.41 -17.40 -15.53
C GLY A 111 4.65 -16.13 -14.70
N LEU A 112 5.73 -16.11 -13.91
CA LEU A 112 6.05 -14.97 -13.07
C LEU A 112 6.53 -13.81 -13.94
N ALA A 113 5.87 -12.66 -13.83
CA ALA A 113 6.26 -11.43 -14.50
C ALA A 113 7.01 -10.51 -13.53
N TYR A 114 7.96 -9.74 -14.05
CA TYR A 114 8.76 -8.81 -13.25
C TYR A 114 7.88 -7.78 -12.51
N GLY A 115 8.17 -7.53 -11.23
CA GLY A 115 7.49 -6.53 -10.40
C GLY A 115 6.50 -7.14 -9.40
N PRO A 116 5.46 -6.40 -8.96
CA PRO A 116 4.49 -6.90 -7.99
C PRO A 116 3.81 -8.20 -8.43
N ALA A 117 3.96 -9.25 -7.64
CA ALA A 117 3.47 -10.58 -7.92
C ALA A 117 2.90 -11.27 -6.68
N GLU A 118 1.99 -12.20 -6.93
CA GLU A 118 1.42 -13.09 -5.93
C GLU A 118 1.67 -14.53 -6.34
N ILE A 119 2.15 -15.36 -5.42
CA ILE A 119 2.39 -16.80 -5.63
C ILE A 119 1.74 -17.59 -4.50
N LYS A 120 1.20 -18.76 -4.84
CA LYS A 120 0.68 -19.75 -3.90
C LYS A 120 1.34 -21.08 -4.19
N GLY A 121 1.83 -21.74 -3.15
CA GLY A 121 2.54 -22.99 -3.32
C GLY A 121 3.08 -23.53 -2.00
N LYS A 122 3.79 -24.65 -2.09
CA LYS A 122 4.36 -25.36 -0.95
C LYS A 122 5.80 -24.95 -0.71
N SER A 123 6.18 -24.77 0.56
CA SER A 123 7.58 -24.59 0.95
C SER A 123 8.39 -25.85 0.69
N VAL A 124 9.51 -25.71 -0.01
CA VAL A 124 10.52 -26.76 -0.21
C VAL A 124 11.88 -26.19 0.17
N LEU A 125 12.64 -26.94 0.96
CA LEU A 125 13.94 -26.49 1.46
C LEU A 125 15.06 -27.03 0.59
N TYR A 126 16.17 -26.30 0.51
CA TYR A 126 17.37 -26.82 -0.17
C TYR A 126 18.08 -27.84 0.72
N ASP A 127 18.74 -28.82 0.10
CA ASP A 127 19.54 -29.80 0.81
C ASP A 127 20.90 -29.23 1.24
N GLY A 128 21.38 -29.65 2.42
CA GLY A 128 22.66 -29.26 3.01
C GLY A 128 22.56 -28.36 4.23
N ASP A 129 23.66 -28.26 4.98
CA ASP A 129 23.76 -27.39 6.15
C ASP A 129 23.58 -25.90 5.75
N ASN A 130 22.98 -25.09 6.64
CA ASN A 130 22.60 -23.67 6.43
C ASN A 130 21.44 -23.36 5.47
N HIS A 131 20.74 -24.37 4.93
CA HIS A 131 19.56 -24.16 4.08
C HIS A 131 18.21 -24.37 4.79
N PHE A 132 18.25 -24.74 6.06
CA PHE A 132 17.09 -24.87 6.92
C PHE A 132 17.46 -24.47 8.36
N ILE A 133 16.44 -24.11 9.13
CA ILE A 133 16.54 -23.82 10.56
C ILE A 133 15.84 -24.96 11.29
N GLN A 134 16.47 -25.48 12.34
CA GLN A 134 15.86 -26.51 13.18
C GLN A 134 14.89 -25.85 14.17
N GLY A 135 13.61 -26.22 14.12
CA GLY A 135 12.59 -25.75 15.07
C GLY A 135 12.96 -26.05 16.53
N PRO A 136 13.07 -25.06 17.43
CA PRO A 136 13.55 -25.28 18.79
C PRO A 136 12.64 -26.16 19.68
N LEU A 137 11.33 -26.17 19.42
CA LEU A 137 10.33 -26.97 20.13
C LEU A 137 9.86 -28.15 19.29
N THR A 138 9.60 -27.93 18.01
CA THR A 138 9.08 -28.96 17.09
C THR A 138 10.16 -29.96 16.67
N GLY A 139 11.39 -29.47 16.45
CA GLY A 139 12.43 -30.25 15.79
C GLY A 139 12.20 -30.42 14.28
N ASP A 140 11.36 -29.60 13.66
CA ASP A 140 11.13 -29.65 12.22
C ASP A 140 12.21 -28.87 11.45
N ARG A 141 12.39 -29.19 10.16
CA ARG A 141 13.18 -28.36 9.23
C ARG A 141 12.29 -27.20 8.76
N CYS A 142 12.73 -25.97 9.02
CA CYS A 142 11.94 -24.77 8.76
C CYS A 142 12.70 -23.77 7.87
N CYS A 143 11.97 -23.00 7.04
CA CYS A 143 12.53 -21.83 6.35
C CYS A 143 12.41 -20.53 7.16
N HIS A 144 11.51 -20.51 8.14
CA HIS A 144 11.30 -19.39 9.05
C HIS A 144 11.04 -19.89 10.46
N VAL A 145 11.69 -19.29 11.45
CA VAL A 145 11.37 -19.49 12.87
C VAL A 145 11.37 -18.14 13.59
N ARG A 146 10.27 -17.84 14.29
CA ARG A 146 10.24 -16.83 15.35
C ARG A 146 10.02 -17.54 16.67
N TYR A 147 11.00 -17.44 17.56
CA TYR A 147 10.96 -18.04 18.88
C TYR A 147 10.80 -16.97 19.95
N LYS A 148 9.92 -17.22 20.92
CA LYS A 148 9.66 -16.30 22.02
C LYS A 148 9.50 -17.04 23.34
N VAL A 149 10.24 -16.61 24.35
CA VAL A 149 10.09 -17.09 25.73
C VAL A 149 9.55 -15.97 26.61
N THR A 150 8.47 -16.24 27.32
CA THR A 150 7.90 -15.30 28.30
C THR A 150 7.88 -15.90 29.69
N GLU A 151 8.02 -15.06 30.71
CA GLU A 151 7.96 -15.44 32.12
C GLU A 151 6.92 -14.59 32.83
N GLU A 152 6.04 -15.25 33.59
CA GLU A 152 5.10 -14.56 34.47
C GLU A 152 5.77 -14.20 35.79
N ARG A 153 5.78 -12.90 36.13
CA ARG A 153 6.36 -12.36 37.37
C ARG A 153 5.28 -11.66 38.20
N GLY A 154 5.40 -11.73 39.51
CA GLY A 154 4.44 -11.15 40.45
C GLY A 154 3.31 -12.10 40.86
N SER A 155 2.37 -11.60 41.63
CA SER A 155 1.21 -12.34 42.15
C SER A 155 -0.03 -11.43 42.17
N GLY A 156 -1.22 -12.02 42.03
CA GLY A 156 -2.48 -11.27 42.07
C GLY A 156 -2.60 -10.21 40.96
N LYS A 157 -2.95 -8.97 41.35
CA LYS A 157 -3.18 -7.84 40.44
C LYS A 157 -1.90 -7.29 39.79
N ASP A 158 -0.73 -7.57 40.38
CA ASP A 158 0.57 -7.11 39.88
C ASP A 158 1.26 -8.15 38.99
N LYS A 159 0.52 -9.18 38.56
CA LYS A 159 1.04 -10.20 37.65
C LYS A 159 1.34 -9.57 36.29
N LYS A 160 2.60 -9.66 35.86
CA LYS A 160 3.06 -9.17 34.56
C LYS A 160 3.82 -10.25 33.79
N THR A 161 3.60 -10.28 32.49
CA THR A 161 4.33 -11.18 31.58
C THR A 161 5.51 -10.43 30.98
N VAL A 162 6.72 -10.97 31.15
CA VAL A 162 7.97 -10.37 30.64
C VAL A 162 8.54 -11.27 29.56
N THR A 163 9.02 -10.71 28.45
CA THR A 163 9.73 -11.47 27.40
C THR A 163 11.18 -11.65 27.83
N ILE A 164 11.65 -12.89 27.93
CA ILE A 164 13.01 -13.25 28.35
C ILE A 164 13.92 -13.40 27.14
N GLU A 165 13.40 -14.02 26.09
CA GLU A 165 14.13 -14.31 24.87
C GLU A 165 13.19 -14.12 23.69
N HIS A 166 13.71 -13.51 22.63
CA HIS A 166 12.98 -13.32 21.38
C HIS A 166 13.99 -13.19 20.25
N TRP A 167 13.93 -14.11 19.30
CA TRP A 167 14.73 -14.07 18.08
C TRP A 167 13.92 -14.52 16.88
N THR A 168 14.42 -14.20 15.70
CA THR A 168 13.81 -14.60 14.43
C THR A 168 14.92 -14.90 13.45
N GLU A 169 14.81 -16.04 12.78
CA GLU A 169 15.75 -16.49 11.76
C GLU A 169 14.99 -16.94 10.52
N GLN A 170 15.59 -16.72 9.35
CA GLN A 170 14.98 -16.96 8.05
C GLN A 170 16.04 -17.38 7.04
N VAL A 171 15.69 -18.33 6.18
CA VAL A 171 16.55 -18.79 5.08
C VAL A 171 15.76 -18.80 3.76
N PRO A 172 16.41 -18.57 2.60
CA PRO A 172 15.76 -18.72 1.31
C PRO A 172 15.23 -20.14 1.10
N PHE A 173 14.11 -20.26 0.41
CA PHE A 173 13.44 -21.53 0.14
C PHE A 173 12.80 -21.51 -1.25
N LEU A 174 12.34 -22.66 -1.72
CA LEU A 174 11.58 -22.81 -2.95
C LEU A 174 10.09 -22.84 -2.64
N CYS A 175 9.30 -22.13 -3.42
CA CYS A 175 7.84 -22.24 -3.43
C CYS A 175 7.44 -23.07 -4.65
N HIS A 176 6.94 -24.29 -4.42
CA HIS A 176 6.48 -25.20 -5.46
C HIS A 176 4.98 -25.00 -5.72
N ASP A 177 4.61 -24.79 -6.96
CA ASP A 177 3.21 -24.79 -7.40
C ASP A 177 2.93 -25.92 -8.39
N THR A 178 1.83 -25.83 -9.12
CA THR A 178 1.43 -26.88 -10.07
C THR A 178 2.27 -26.93 -11.34
N GLU A 179 3.00 -25.86 -11.67
CA GLU A 179 3.75 -25.75 -12.92
C GLU A 179 5.27 -25.76 -12.72
N GLY A 180 5.75 -25.49 -11.51
CA GLY A 180 7.17 -25.50 -11.23
C GLY A 180 7.49 -24.98 -9.85
N TRP A 181 8.54 -24.18 -9.79
CA TRP A 181 9.06 -23.64 -8.55
C TRP A 181 9.59 -22.22 -8.75
N THR A 182 9.50 -21.42 -7.70
CA THR A 182 10.11 -20.09 -7.64
C THR A 182 10.86 -19.96 -6.34
N ARG A 183 12.07 -19.40 -6.41
CA ARG A 183 12.85 -19.08 -5.24
C ARG A 183 12.24 -17.91 -4.48
N VAL A 184 12.20 -18.01 -3.15
CA VAL A 184 11.69 -16.98 -2.25
C VAL A 184 12.79 -16.61 -1.27
N VAL A 185 13.11 -15.31 -1.21
CA VAL A 185 14.04 -14.73 -0.25
C VAL A 185 13.23 -13.99 0.81
N PRO A 186 12.97 -14.57 1.99
CA PRO A 186 12.01 -14.02 2.96
C PRO A 186 12.49 -12.75 3.68
N ALA A 187 13.76 -12.37 3.51
CA ALA A 187 14.32 -11.18 4.13
C ALA A 187 13.50 -9.92 3.77
N GLY A 188 13.02 -9.21 4.80
CA GLY A 188 12.17 -8.02 4.64
C GLY A 188 10.66 -8.31 4.62
N ALA A 189 10.23 -9.58 4.55
CA ALA A 189 8.82 -9.93 4.55
C ALA A 189 8.14 -9.69 5.92
N GLU A 190 6.91 -9.18 5.90
CA GLU A 190 5.98 -9.29 7.03
C GLU A 190 5.55 -10.75 7.16
N MET A 191 6.14 -11.48 8.11
CA MET A 191 5.78 -12.88 8.36
C MET A 191 4.47 -12.97 9.15
N ARG A 192 3.49 -13.65 8.59
CA ARG A 192 2.20 -13.93 9.24
C ARG A 192 2.01 -15.42 9.40
N VAL A 193 2.61 -15.90 10.48
CA VAL A 193 2.60 -17.30 10.87
C VAL A 193 1.90 -17.41 12.21
N ASP A 194 0.94 -18.32 12.32
CA ASP A 194 0.27 -18.63 13.59
C ASP A 194 1.22 -19.45 14.51
N CYS A 195 0.85 -19.63 15.78
CA CYS A 195 1.73 -20.33 16.73
C CYS A 195 1.74 -21.84 16.41
N THR A 196 2.89 -22.35 15.96
CA THR A 196 3.09 -23.76 15.60
C THR A 196 3.18 -24.63 16.85
N ALA A 197 4.00 -24.24 17.82
CA ALA A 197 4.14 -24.97 19.08
C ALA A 197 4.16 -24.03 20.28
N HIS A 198 3.53 -24.47 21.37
CA HIS A 198 3.56 -23.81 22.66
C HIS A 198 3.81 -24.84 23.76
N THR A 199 4.79 -24.57 24.61
CA THR A 199 5.03 -25.37 25.80
C THR A 199 5.23 -24.49 27.02
N ARG A 200 4.91 -25.03 28.19
CA ARG A 200 5.08 -24.34 29.46
C ARG A 200 5.95 -25.18 30.37
N SER A 201 7.02 -24.59 30.89
CA SER A 201 7.87 -25.21 31.91
C SER A 201 8.04 -24.25 33.08
N GLY A 202 7.47 -24.64 34.22
CA GLY A 202 7.41 -23.81 35.43
C GLY A 202 6.68 -22.47 35.20
N ARG A 203 7.41 -21.37 35.37
CA ARG A 203 6.92 -19.99 35.18
C ARG A 203 7.10 -19.46 33.76
N ARG A 204 7.71 -20.24 32.86
CA ARG A 204 8.04 -19.82 31.50
C ARG A 204 7.10 -20.47 30.48
N ASN A 205 6.69 -19.68 29.51
CA ASN A 205 6.00 -20.12 28.30
C ASN A 205 6.94 -19.94 27.11
N TYR A 206 7.01 -20.96 26.27
CA TYR A 206 7.84 -21.01 25.08
C TYR A 206 6.90 -21.09 23.88
N TYR A 207 7.09 -20.20 22.93
CA TYR A 207 6.28 -20.10 21.72
C TYR A 207 7.20 -20.22 20.51
N GLU A 208 6.81 -21.08 19.59
CA GLU A 208 7.42 -21.23 18.27
C GLU A 208 6.37 -20.89 17.22
N TYR A 209 6.76 -20.01 16.29
CA TYR A 209 6.02 -19.69 15.07
C TYR A 209 6.96 -20.04 13.92
N SER A 210 6.66 -21.09 13.18
CA SER A 210 7.57 -21.63 12.18
C SER A 210 6.83 -21.98 10.89
N ILE A 211 7.54 -21.85 9.76
CA ILE A 211 7.11 -22.40 8.47
C ILE A 211 7.99 -23.60 8.19
N SER A 212 7.39 -24.78 8.18
CA SER A 212 8.08 -26.06 7.96
C SER A 212 8.15 -26.40 6.47
N GLU A 213 8.91 -27.44 6.13
CA GLU A 213 8.88 -28.05 4.80
C GLU A 213 7.48 -28.64 4.49
N ASP A 214 7.07 -28.58 3.22
CA ASP A 214 5.77 -29.04 2.69
C ASP A 214 4.52 -28.29 3.20
N GLU A 215 4.67 -27.03 3.63
CA GLU A 215 3.58 -26.19 4.12
C GLU A 215 3.00 -25.31 3.01
N ASP A 216 1.67 -25.19 2.95
CA ASP A 216 0.99 -24.33 1.99
C ASP A 216 1.16 -22.85 2.35
N LEU A 217 1.70 -22.08 1.41
CA LEU A 217 2.01 -20.67 1.60
C LEU A 217 1.25 -19.76 0.65
N TYR A 218 0.89 -18.61 1.19
CA TYR A 218 0.46 -17.44 0.43
C TYR A 218 1.57 -16.38 0.49
N ILE A 219 2.07 -15.99 -0.68
CA ILE A 219 3.19 -15.06 -0.81
C ILE A 219 2.78 -13.90 -1.70
N LEU A 220 2.90 -12.69 -1.17
CA LEU A 220 2.74 -11.44 -1.90
C LEU A 220 4.06 -10.67 -1.82
N GLY A 221 4.70 -10.41 -2.94
CA GLY A 221 6.00 -9.72 -2.94
C GLY A 221 6.38 -9.23 -4.32
N SER A 222 7.63 -8.80 -4.47
CA SER A 222 8.13 -8.34 -5.76
C SER A 222 8.93 -9.46 -6.42
N ALA A 223 8.51 -9.83 -7.63
CA ALA A 223 9.30 -10.65 -8.54
C ALA A 223 10.47 -9.82 -9.05
N VAL A 224 11.65 -10.17 -8.58
CA VAL A 224 12.92 -9.56 -8.95
C VAL A 224 13.80 -10.59 -9.62
N ILE A 225 14.76 -10.13 -10.41
CA ILE A 225 15.68 -11.04 -11.10
C ILE A 225 16.59 -11.71 -10.08
N GLU A 226 16.78 -13.02 -10.22
CA GLU A 226 17.73 -13.74 -9.40
C GLU A 226 19.16 -13.22 -9.66
N PRO A 227 19.90 -12.76 -8.62
CA PRO A 227 21.24 -12.18 -8.83
C PRO A 227 22.28 -13.15 -9.41
N ILE A 228 22.10 -14.46 -9.19
CA ILE A 228 23.09 -15.50 -9.53
C ILE A 228 22.89 -15.99 -10.96
N GLU A 229 21.66 -16.35 -11.33
CA GLU A 229 21.34 -16.93 -12.62
C GLU A 229 20.82 -15.89 -13.63
N GLY A 230 20.22 -14.78 -13.19
CA GLY A 230 19.79 -13.66 -14.04
C GLY A 230 18.78 -13.98 -15.15
N GLU A 231 18.37 -15.25 -15.28
CA GLU A 231 17.47 -15.78 -16.29
C GLU A 231 16.10 -16.15 -15.69
N THR A 232 16.04 -16.24 -14.37
CA THR A 232 14.86 -16.58 -13.58
C THR A 232 14.47 -15.41 -12.68
N LEU A 233 13.20 -15.39 -12.29
CA LEU A 233 12.69 -14.46 -11.28
C LEU A 233 12.60 -15.17 -9.93
N GLN A 234 12.84 -14.43 -8.86
CA GLN A 234 12.63 -14.82 -7.48
C GLN A 234 11.69 -13.83 -6.80
N ILE A 235 10.98 -14.26 -5.76
CA ILE A 235 10.23 -13.33 -4.90
C ILE A 235 11.14 -12.83 -3.78
N ALA A 236 11.27 -11.52 -3.67
CA ALA A 236 12.03 -10.87 -2.60
C ALA A 236 11.45 -9.49 -2.24
N ASP A 237 12.09 -8.81 -1.30
CA ASP A 237 11.86 -7.38 -1.07
C ASP A 237 12.31 -6.58 -2.30
N GLY A 238 11.41 -5.78 -2.89
CA GLY A 238 11.61 -5.11 -4.17
C GLY A 238 12.48 -3.86 -4.11
N ASP A 239 13.58 -3.88 -3.35
CA ASP A 239 14.53 -2.76 -3.17
C ASP A 239 13.86 -1.41 -2.85
N ASN A 240 13.13 -1.34 -1.72
CA ASN A 240 12.37 -0.15 -1.29
C ASN A 240 11.31 0.31 -2.30
N ASP A 241 10.74 -0.60 -3.08
CA ASP A 241 9.64 -0.25 -3.95
C ASP A 241 8.38 0.19 -3.17
N GLY A 242 8.28 -0.12 -1.87
CA GLY A 242 7.13 0.19 -1.04
C GLY A 242 5.89 -0.62 -1.41
N PHE A 243 6.08 -1.69 -2.18
CA PHE A 243 5.13 -2.79 -2.33
C PHE A 243 5.20 -3.65 -1.04
N PRO A 244 4.07 -4.15 -0.52
CA PRO A 244 4.11 -5.01 0.66
C PRO A 244 4.75 -6.35 0.31
N PHE A 245 5.72 -6.76 1.11
CA PHE A 245 6.22 -8.12 1.10
C PHE A 245 5.62 -8.88 2.28
N LEU A 246 4.85 -9.92 2.02
CA LEU A 246 4.03 -10.66 2.98
C LEU A 246 4.14 -12.15 2.67
N ILE A 247 4.45 -12.96 3.68
CA ILE A 247 4.44 -14.41 3.61
C ILE A 247 3.51 -14.92 4.73
N SER A 248 2.57 -15.78 4.38
CA SER A 248 1.50 -16.25 5.27
C SER A 248 1.34 -17.77 5.19
N ASP A 249 1.18 -18.41 6.36
CA ASP A 249 0.82 -19.84 6.52
C ASP A 249 -0.69 -20.10 6.30
N LYS A 250 -1.42 -19.08 5.85
CA LYS A 250 -2.87 -19.13 5.60
C LYS A 250 -3.17 -18.84 4.15
N SER A 251 -4.37 -19.28 3.74
CA SER A 251 -4.91 -18.95 2.42
C SER A 251 -4.95 -17.44 2.16
N GLU A 252 -4.97 -17.05 0.88
CA GLU A 252 -5.19 -15.66 0.45
C GLU A 252 -6.43 -15.06 1.13
N ASN A 253 -7.55 -15.79 1.10
CA ASN A 253 -8.81 -15.33 1.66
C ASN A 253 -8.70 -15.05 3.16
N ASP A 254 -8.09 -15.94 3.93
CA ASP A 254 -7.90 -15.75 5.37
C ASP A 254 -6.96 -14.57 5.67
N THR A 255 -5.88 -14.47 4.90
CA THR A 255 -4.90 -13.39 4.99
C THR A 255 -5.56 -12.05 4.69
N MET A 256 -6.31 -11.97 3.59
CA MET A 256 -7.10 -10.81 3.17
C MET A 256 -8.14 -10.43 4.23
N LEU A 257 -8.89 -11.40 4.77
CA LEU A 257 -9.90 -11.15 5.81
C LEU A 257 -9.27 -10.60 7.09
N ARG A 258 -8.11 -11.11 7.49
CA ARG A 258 -7.36 -10.63 8.68
C ARG A 258 -6.85 -9.21 8.47
N VAL A 259 -6.29 -8.90 7.29
CA VAL A 259 -5.91 -7.52 6.92
C VAL A 259 -7.15 -6.59 6.92
N SER A 260 -8.24 -7.04 6.31
CA SER A 260 -9.50 -6.28 6.18
C SER A 260 -10.10 -5.94 7.53
N LYS A 261 -10.22 -6.91 8.45
CA LYS A 261 -10.72 -6.70 9.82
C LYS A 261 -9.88 -5.65 10.54
N GLY A 262 -8.56 -5.79 10.51
CA GLY A 262 -7.66 -4.81 11.13
C GLY A 262 -7.73 -3.41 10.50
N ALA A 263 -7.96 -3.32 9.19
CA ALA A 263 -8.17 -2.06 8.50
C ALA A 263 -9.51 -1.41 8.90
N LEU A 264 -10.60 -2.18 8.90
CA LEU A 264 -11.94 -1.72 9.24
C LEU A 264 -11.96 -1.19 10.68
N THR A 265 -11.40 -1.93 11.64
CA THR A 265 -11.33 -1.48 13.04
C THR A 265 -10.63 -0.13 13.17
N LYS A 266 -9.52 0.09 12.45
CA LYS A 266 -8.78 1.36 12.47
C LYS A 266 -9.54 2.50 11.81
N ILE A 267 -10.17 2.24 10.66
CA ILE A 267 -11.04 3.22 9.98
C ILE A 267 -12.23 3.58 10.88
N SER A 268 -12.84 2.62 11.57
CA SER A 268 -13.92 2.87 12.53
C SER A 268 -13.46 3.79 13.66
N PHE A 269 -12.26 3.60 14.22
CA PHE A 269 -11.72 4.55 15.20
C PHE A 269 -11.52 5.95 14.60
N GLY A 270 -11.02 6.04 13.36
CA GLY A 270 -10.89 7.31 12.64
C GLY A 270 -12.23 8.02 12.47
N PHE A 271 -13.24 7.28 12.02
CA PHE A 271 -14.60 7.75 11.82
C PHE A 271 -15.25 8.23 13.13
N ILE A 272 -15.19 7.41 14.19
CA ILE A 272 -15.71 7.77 15.52
C ILE A 272 -15.01 9.03 16.03
N GLY A 273 -13.69 9.17 15.83
CA GLY A 273 -12.95 10.37 16.20
C GLY A 273 -13.49 11.64 15.51
N ILE A 274 -13.78 11.57 14.21
CA ILE A 274 -14.32 12.71 13.45
C ILE A 274 -15.75 13.06 13.90
N VAL A 275 -16.62 12.07 14.09
CA VAL A 275 -17.98 12.30 14.60
C VAL A 275 -17.93 12.91 16.01
N THR A 276 -17.07 12.38 16.87
CA THR A 276 -16.87 12.89 18.24
C THR A 276 -16.36 14.33 18.22
N LEU A 277 -15.44 14.67 17.32
CA LEU A 277 -14.94 16.03 17.14
C LEU A 277 -16.08 17.00 16.79
N VAL A 278 -16.93 16.65 15.81
CA VAL A 278 -18.06 17.48 15.39
C VAL A 278 -19.07 17.66 16.52
N MET A 279 -19.39 16.59 17.25
CA MET A 279 -20.28 16.65 18.42
C MET A 279 -19.70 17.52 19.54
N LEU A 280 -18.39 17.44 19.80
CA LEU A 280 -17.71 18.28 20.78
C LEU A 280 -17.71 19.75 20.37
N MET A 281 -17.60 20.07 19.08
CA MET A 281 -17.75 21.45 18.60
C MET A 281 -19.13 22.02 18.91
N PHE A 282 -20.21 21.27 18.64
CA PHE A 282 -21.56 21.70 18.98
C PHE A 282 -21.75 21.86 20.49
N ALA A 283 -21.28 20.90 21.28
CA ALA A 283 -21.30 20.98 22.74
C ALA A 283 -20.54 22.20 23.27
N GLY A 284 -19.40 22.55 22.67
CA GLY A 284 -18.62 23.75 23.01
C GLY A 284 -19.34 25.06 22.75
N THR A 285 -20.19 25.10 21.73
CA THR A 285 -21.05 26.25 21.43
C THR A 285 -22.34 26.27 22.26
N GLY A 286 -22.61 25.21 23.03
CA GLY A 286 -23.87 25.04 23.77
C GLY A 286 -25.10 24.87 22.86
N SER A 287 -24.88 24.55 21.58
CA SER A 287 -25.94 24.40 20.59
C SER A 287 -26.44 22.95 20.57
N TYR A 288 -27.74 22.77 20.78
CA TYR A 288 -28.44 21.47 20.77
C TYR A 288 -29.67 21.53 19.86
N SER A 289 -29.59 22.30 18.78
CA SER A 289 -30.68 22.41 17.81
C SER A 289 -30.84 21.08 17.04
N PRO A 290 -32.04 20.77 16.53
CA PRO A 290 -32.23 19.63 15.62
C PRO A 290 -31.28 19.65 14.41
N THR A 291 -30.86 20.85 13.98
CA THR A 291 -29.97 21.02 12.84
C THR A 291 -28.52 20.63 13.12
N ASP A 292 -28.05 20.77 14.37
CA ASP A 292 -26.72 20.31 14.79
C ASP A 292 -26.62 18.79 14.70
N PHE A 293 -27.68 18.09 15.12
CA PHE A 293 -27.79 16.64 14.97
C PHE A 293 -27.85 16.21 13.51
N MET A 294 -28.55 16.96 12.65
CA MET A 294 -28.58 16.71 11.21
C MET A 294 -27.20 16.90 10.56
N ALA A 295 -26.49 17.96 10.90
CA ALA A 295 -25.13 18.22 10.41
C ALA A 295 -24.16 17.12 10.88
N ALA A 296 -24.25 16.70 12.15
CA ALA A 296 -23.48 15.59 12.68
C ALA A 296 -23.80 14.28 11.95
N ALA A 297 -25.07 14.00 11.65
CA ALA A 297 -25.47 12.81 10.88
C ALA A 297 -24.89 12.81 9.45
N LEU A 298 -24.80 13.97 8.80
CA LEU A 298 -24.21 14.11 7.46
C LEU A 298 -22.69 13.91 7.42
N THR A 299 -22.00 13.96 8.57
CA THR A 299 -20.56 13.68 8.62
C THR A 299 -20.23 12.23 8.24
N ALA A 300 -21.13 11.28 8.54
CA ALA A 300 -20.95 9.88 8.21
C ALA A 300 -20.93 9.59 6.70
N PRO A 301 -21.97 9.95 5.93
CA PRO A 301 -21.93 9.77 4.48
C PRO A 301 -20.80 10.61 3.84
N ALA A 302 -20.52 11.83 4.35
CA ALA A 302 -19.41 12.63 3.85
C ALA A 302 -18.05 11.93 4.03
N PHE A 303 -17.80 11.36 5.22
CA PHE A 303 -16.60 10.58 5.50
C PHE A 303 -16.48 9.36 4.58
N LEU A 304 -17.58 8.61 4.38
CA LEU A 304 -17.57 7.43 3.51
C LEU A 304 -17.32 7.79 2.04
N VAL A 305 -17.98 8.83 1.52
CA VAL A 305 -17.76 9.33 0.15
C VAL A 305 -16.31 9.75 -0.01
N PHE A 306 -15.78 10.56 0.90
CA PHE A 306 -14.39 11.01 0.87
C PHE A 306 -13.40 9.83 0.94
N SER A 307 -13.69 8.84 1.78
CA SER A 307 -12.90 7.61 1.89
C SER A 307 -12.84 6.85 0.57
N THR A 308 -13.97 6.70 -0.13
CA THR A 308 -14.03 6.05 -1.45
C THR A 308 -13.17 6.77 -2.48
N PHE A 309 -13.26 8.10 -2.54
CA PHE A 309 -12.42 8.91 -3.44
C PHE A 309 -10.92 8.74 -3.16
N ILE A 310 -10.51 8.75 -1.88
CA ILE A 310 -9.12 8.50 -1.48
C ILE A 310 -8.66 7.12 -1.97
N LEU A 311 -9.47 6.09 -1.75
CA LEU A 311 -9.14 4.72 -2.15
C LEU A 311 -8.96 4.62 -3.66
N MET A 312 -9.95 5.07 -4.44
CA MET A 312 -9.89 5.05 -5.91
C MET A 312 -8.69 5.83 -6.46
N PHE A 313 -8.42 7.01 -5.90
CA PHE A 313 -7.28 7.82 -6.32
C PHE A 313 -5.94 7.10 -6.05
N ASN A 314 -5.80 6.49 -4.86
CA ASN A 314 -4.59 5.76 -4.51
C ASN A 314 -4.35 4.54 -5.42
N ASP A 315 -5.40 3.87 -5.88
CA ASP A 315 -5.29 2.76 -6.82
C ASP A 315 -4.80 3.22 -8.19
N LEU A 316 -5.36 4.31 -8.73
CA LEU A 316 -4.88 4.88 -9.99
C LEU A 316 -3.42 5.33 -9.88
N VAL A 317 -3.03 5.93 -8.75
CA VAL A 317 -1.64 6.30 -8.47
C VAL A 317 -0.74 5.07 -8.39
N PHE A 318 -1.21 3.98 -7.77
CA PHE A 318 -0.46 2.74 -7.72
C PHE A 318 -0.20 2.16 -9.11
N LEU A 319 -1.25 2.02 -9.92
CA LEU A 319 -1.14 1.48 -11.28
C LEU A 319 -0.21 2.34 -12.14
N ARG A 320 -0.33 3.68 -12.06
CA ARG A 320 0.60 4.60 -12.74
C ARG A 320 2.05 4.42 -12.29
N ASN A 321 2.26 4.26 -10.99
CA ASN A 321 3.61 4.05 -10.44
C ASN A 321 4.17 2.68 -10.84
N ARG A 322 3.33 1.65 -10.98
CA ARG A 322 3.73 0.32 -11.49
C ARG A 322 4.29 0.44 -12.91
N VAL A 323 3.58 1.12 -13.81
CA VAL A 323 4.06 1.42 -15.19
C VAL A 323 5.39 2.17 -15.17
N LYS A 324 5.48 3.25 -14.36
CA LYS A 324 6.70 4.07 -14.29
C LYS A 324 7.92 3.27 -13.77
N ARG A 325 7.72 2.36 -12.84
CA ARG A 325 8.78 1.48 -12.31
C ARG A 325 9.23 0.50 -13.37
N ALA A 326 8.30 -0.22 -13.98
CA ALA A 326 8.61 -1.15 -15.07
C ALA A 326 9.40 -0.46 -16.20
N HIS A 327 8.98 0.77 -16.58
CA HIS A 327 9.72 1.58 -17.53
C HIS A 327 11.16 1.88 -17.07
N SER A 328 11.34 2.32 -15.82
CA SER A 328 12.66 2.66 -15.27
C SER A 328 13.58 1.44 -15.21
N ASN A 329 13.03 0.26 -14.94
CA ASN A 329 13.80 -0.98 -14.88
C ASN A 329 14.31 -1.39 -16.26
N ILE A 330 13.48 -1.25 -17.30
CA ILE A 330 13.92 -1.47 -18.68
C ILE A 330 15.05 -0.50 -19.06
N GLU A 331 14.98 0.78 -18.67
CA GLU A 331 16.06 1.73 -18.90
C GLU A 331 17.38 1.30 -18.25
N VAL A 332 17.32 0.75 -17.03
CA VAL A 332 18.49 0.21 -16.34
C VAL A 332 19.05 -1.02 -17.06
N ALA A 333 18.19 -1.95 -17.50
CA ALA A 333 18.62 -3.14 -18.23
C ALA A 333 19.24 -2.81 -19.60
N LEU A 334 18.64 -1.87 -20.35
CA LEU A 334 19.22 -1.34 -21.59
C LEU A 334 20.59 -0.70 -21.34
N LYS A 335 20.74 0.04 -20.23
CA LYS A 335 22.03 0.60 -19.86
C LYS A 335 23.06 -0.49 -19.54
N LYS A 336 22.71 -1.51 -18.75
CA LYS A 336 23.60 -2.66 -18.47
C LYS A 336 24.07 -3.31 -19.78
N ARG A 337 23.17 -3.48 -20.75
CA ARG A 337 23.51 -4.03 -22.07
C ARG A 337 24.44 -3.10 -22.84
N PHE A 338 24.16 -1.81 -22.85
CA PHE A 338 24.99 -0.80 -23.48
C PHE A 338 26.41 -0.78 -22.91
N ASP A 339 26.56 -0.99 -21.60
CA ASP A 339 27.85 -1.04 -20.93
C ASP A 339 28.71 -2.27 -21.35
N LEU A 340 28.11 -3.30 -21.98
CA LEU A 340 28.83 -4.46 -22.55
C LEU A 340 29.37 -4.22 -23.97
N ILE A 341 28.86 -3.20 -24.68
CA ILE A 341 29.22 -2.92 -26.08
C ILE A 341 30.72 -2.65 -26.30
N PRO A 342 31.44 -1.90 -25.43
CA PRO A 342 32.87 -1.67 -25.62
C PRO A 342 33.69 -2.97 -25.62
N ASN A 343 33.31 -3.93 -24.77
CA ASN A 343 33.96 -5.24 -24.73
C ASN A 343 33.67 -6.03 -26.02
N LEU A 344 32.42 -5.96 -26.50
CA LEU A 344 32.02 -6.58 -27.76
C LEU A 344 32.80 -6.01 -28.95
N GLU A 345 33.04 -4.70 -28.97
CA GLU A 345 33.83 -4.03 -30.00
C GLU A 345 35.30 -4.43 -29.97
N SER A 346 35.89 -4.57 -28.80
CA SER A 346 37.28 -5.03 -28.66
C SER A 346 37.45 -6.43 -29.27
N ILE A 347 36.48 -7.32 -29.07
CA ILE A 347 36.48 -8.67 -29.67
C ILE A 347 36.26 -8.58 -31.17
N ALA A 348 35.27 -7.80 -31.62
CA ALA A 348 34.98 -7.62 -33.03
C ALA A 348 36.17 -7.04 -33.80
N GLN A 349 36.92 -6.11 -33.23
CA GLN A 349 38.13 -5.55 -33.86
C GLN A 349 39.27 -6.57 -33.94
N SER A 350 39.39 -7.45 -32.94
CA SER A 350 40.48 -8.42 -32.87
C SER A 350 40.28 -9.62 -33.79
N TYR A 351 39.04 -10.09 -33.93
CA TYR A 351 38.72 -11.34 -34.63
C TYR A 351 37.82 -11.17 -35.87
N LEU A 352 37.02 -10.10 -35.92
CA LEU A 352 35.95 -9.88 -36.91
C LEU A 352 36.14 -8.55 -37.65
N GLY A 353 37.39 -8.11 -37.86
CA GLY A 353 37.69 -6.81 -38.45
C GLY A 353 37.12 -6.58 -39.87
N HIS A 354 36.79 -7.67 -40.57
CA HIS A 354 36.20 -7.65 -41.90
C HIS A 354 34.65 -7.67 -41.89
N GLU A 355 34.02 -7.83 -40.73
CA GLU A 355 32.57 -7.93 -40.57
C GLU A 355 31.90 -6.56 -40.54
N ARG A 356 31.69 -6.00 -41.74
CA ARG A 356 31.08 -4.66 -41.91
C ARG A 356 29.67 -4.56 -41.33
N GLU A 357 28.86 -5.59 -41.50
CA GLU A 357 27.48 -5.61 -41.02
C GLU A 357 27.43 -5.48 -39.48
N LEU A 358 28.29 -6.20 -38.76
CA LEU A 358 28.39 -6.10 -37.31
C LEU A 358 28.80 -4.68 -36.88
N GLN A 359 29.78 -4.08 -37.56
CA GLN A 359 30.23 -2.72 -37.27
C GLN A 359 29.14 -1.67 -37.51
N GLU A 360 28.32 -1.83 -38.56
CA GLU A 360 27.17 -0.96 -38.84
C GLU A 360 26.09 -1.06 -37.76
N HIS A 361 25.76 -2.27 -37.31
CA HIS A 361 24.82 -2.48 -36.21
C HIS A 361 25.31 -1.87 -34.89
N LEU A 362 26.60 -2.05 -34.55
CA LEU A 362 27.21 -1.45 -33.36
C LEU A 362 27.22 0.08 -33.44
N ALA A 363 27.54 0.66 -34.59
CA ALA A 363 27.50 2.11 -34.79
C ALA A 363 26.08 2.67 -34.62
N LYS A 364 25.08 1.98 -35.17
CA LYS A 364 23.66 2.34 -34.99
C LYS A 364 23.25 2.25 -33.53
N LEU A 365 23.63 1.19 -32.83
CA LEU A 365 23.29 0.99 -31.42
C LEU A 365 23.91 2.07 -30.52
N ARG A 366 25.17 2.46 -30.78
CA ARG A 366 25.81 3.63 -30.14
C ARG A 366 25.06 4.92 -30.38
N SER A 367 24.64 5.17 -31.62
CA SER A 367 23.90 6.39 -31.95
C SER A 367 22.58 6.51 -31.18
N ILE A 368 21.93 5.38 -30.89
CA ILE A 368 20.70 5.31 -30.12
C ILE A 368 20.96 5.63 -28.64
N HIS A 369 22.08 5.19 -28.07
CA HIS A 369 22.36 5.38 -26.64
C HIS A 369 23.12 6.68 -26.32
N LYS A 370 23.79 7.28 -27.31
CA LYS A 370 24.67 8.43 -27.12
C LYS A 370 23.97 9.62 -26.45
N GLY A 371 24.44 9.98 -25.25
CA GLY A 371 23.99 11.15 -24.50
C GLY A 371 22.56 11.05 -23.93
N ARG A 372 21.94 9.87 -23.98
CA ARG A 372 20.57 9.68 -23.48
C ARG A 372 20.57 9.31 -21.99
N LYS A 373 19.64 9.92 -21.25
CA LYS A 373 19.41 9.65 -19.82
C LYS A 373 18.02 9.08 -19.54
N LYS A 374 17.08 9.23 -20.48
CA LYS A 374 15.70 8.77 -20.40
C LYS A 374 15.26 8.35 -21.80
N TYR A 375 14.41 7.35 -21.85
CA TYR A 375 13.83 6.81 -23.06
C TYR A 375 12.32 7.09 -23.07
N THR A 376 11.74 7.29 -24.25
CA THR A 376 10.30 7.12 -24.44
C THR A 376 10.01 5.66 -24.79
N PRO A 377 8.76 5.17 -24.69
CA PRO A 377 8.40 3.81 -25.10
C PRO A 377 8.86 3.47 -26.53
N ASP A 378 8.64 4.38 -27.49
CA ASP A 378 9.12 4.21 -28.88
C ASP A 378 10.66 4.11 -28.98
N GLN A 379 11.38 4.82 -28.11
CA GLN A 379 12.83 4.78 -28.08
C GLN A 379 13.34 3.48 -27.45
N ILE A 380 12.67 2.97 -26.40
CA ILE A 380 12.92 1.64 -25.85
C ILE A 380 12.75 0.60 -26.96
N ASP A 381 11.64 0.63 -27.70
CA ASP A 381 11.40 -0.27 -28.84
C ASP A 381 12.49 -0.17 -29.92
N SER A 382 12.98 1.04 -30.20
CA SER A 382 14.08 1.23 -31.16
C SER A 382 15.41 0.66 -30.67
N ALA A 383 15.69 0.80 -29.36
CA ALA A 383 16.90 0.30 -28.73
C ALA A 383 16.91 -1.22 -28.73
N ILE A 384 15.82 -1.83 -28.25
CA ILE A 384 15.62 -3.28 -28.24
C ILE A 384 15.83 -3.88 -29.63
N ARG A 385 15.26 -3.29 -30.68
CA ARG A 385 15.45 -3.79 -32.07
C ARG A 385 16.89 -3.72 -32.54
N ALA A 386 17.59 -2.63 -32.23
CA ALA A 386 18.99 -2.48 -32.62
C ALA A 386 19.90 -3.44 -31.85
N ASP A 387 19.63 -3.60 -30.56
CA ASP A 387 20.27 -4.54 -29.65
C ASP A 387 20.14 -5.99 -30.13
N ARG A 388 18.92 -6.40 -30.50
CA ARG A 388 18.62 -7.72 -31.05
C ARG A 388 19.41 -7.99 -32.33
N ALA A 389 19.46 -7.02 -33.25
CA ALA A 389 20.21 -7.16 -34.49
C ALA A 389 21.73 -7.37 -34.25
N VAL A 390 22.30 -6.71 -33.24
CA VAL A 390 23.70 -6.93 -32.84
C VAL A 390 23.89 -8.35 -32.28
N THR A 391 23.02 -8.80 -31.37
CA THR A 391 23.14 -10.15 -30.79
C THR A 391 22.96 -11.24 -31.85
N ASP A 392 21.97 -11.11 -32.73
CA ASP A 392 21.69 -12.08 -33.79
C ASP A 392 22.91 -12.24 -34.70
N ARG A 393 23.51 -11.11 -35.12
CA ARG A 393 24.70 -11.13 -35.95
C ARG A 393 25.91 -11.71 -35.20
N MET A 394 26.09 -11.34 -33.93
CA MET A 394 27.22 -11.82 -33.14
C MET A 394 27.12 -13.33 -32.85
N LEU A 395 25.92 -13.85 -32.58
CA LEU A 395 25.71 -15.29 -32.38
C LEU A 395 26.01 -16.08 -33.65
N ALA A 396 25.56 -15.59 -34.82
CA ALA A 396 25.89 -16.23 -36.10
C ALA A 396 27.41 -16.28 -36.32
N LEU A 397 28.11 -15.17 -36.07
CA LEU A 397 29.57 -15.11 -36.18
C LEU A 397 30.28 -15.98 -35.13
N PHE A 398 29.74 -16.06 -33.91
CA PHE A 398 30.28 -16.96 -32.89
C PHE A 398 30.18 -18.43 -33.32
N GLU A 399 29.11 -18.80 -34.00
CA GLU A 399 28.94 -20.16 -34.52
C GLU A 399 29.91 -20.49 -35.66
N ASP A 400 30.13 -19.53 -36.57
CA ASP A 400 30.96 -19.68 -37.77
C ASP A 400 32.48 -19.62 -37.49
N HIS A 401 32.90 -19.07 -36.34
CA HIS A 401 34.31 -18.88 -35.99
C HIS A 401 34.73 -19.73 -34.77
N PRO A 402 35.35 -20.91 -34.98
CA PRO A 402 35.82 -21.78 -33.90
C PRO A 402 36.79 -21.11 -32.93
N ASP A 403 37.60 -20.17 -33.42
CA ASP A 403 38.56 -19.40 -32.62
C ASP A 403 37.88 -18.53 -31.55
N LEU A 404 36.66 -18.06 -31.82
CA LEU A 404 35.85 -17.31 -30.86
C LEU A 404 35.23 -18.23 -29.81
N LYS A 405 34.79 -19.43 -30.21
CA LYS A 405 34.22 -20.45 -29.30
C LYS A 405 35.22 -20.92 -28.25
N GLY A 406 36.48 -21.09 -28.65
CA GLY A 406 37.55 -21.52 -27.74
C GLY A 406 37.98 -20.45 -26.73
N ASN A 407 37.56 -19.19 -26.91
CA ASN A 407 37.96 -18.09 -26.04
C ASN A 407 36.97 -17.90 -24.89
N THR A 408 37.43 -18.17 -23.66
CA THR A 408 36.64 -18.06 -22.43
C THR A 408 36.09 -16.66 -22.18
N VAL A 409 36.80 -15.60 -22.58
CA VAL A 409 36.37 -14.21 -22.43
C VAL A 409 35.21 -13.90 -23.38
N THR A 410 35.29 -14.38 -24.63
CA THR A 410 34.22 -14.22 -25.61
C THR A 410 32.98 -14.99 -25.17
N ALA A 411 33.16 -16.23 -24.72
CA ALA A 411 32.06 -17.07 -24.23
C ALA A 411 31.33 -16.42 -23.03
N ASP A 412 32.07 -15.91 -22.04
CA ASP A 412 31.50 -15.19 -20.90
C ASP A 412 30.74 -13.92 -21.32
N LEU A 413 31.28 -13.14 -22.27
CA LEU A 413 30.58 -11.97 -22.81
C LEU A 413 29.27 -12.34 -23.51
N MET A 414 29.28 -13.39 -24.33
CA MET A 414 28.07 -13.87 -25.01
C MET A 414 27.02 -14.34 -24.02
N ASN A 415 27.44 -15.06 -22.97
CA ASN A 415 26.53 -15.48 -21.89
C ASN A 415 25.90 -14.27 -21.19
N ARG A 416 26.70 -13.24 -20.86
CA ARG A 416 26.19 -12.00 -20.26
C ARG A 416 25.23 -11.25 -21.20
N LEU A 417 25.53 -11.20 -22.49
CA LEU A 417 24.65 -10.56 -23.48
C LEU A 417 23.29 -11.26 -23.57
N VAL A 418 23.28 -12.60 -23.66
CA VAL A 418 22.04 -13.38 -23.70
C VAL A 418 21.26 -13.23 -22.41
N ARG A 419 21.93 -13.27 -21.26
CA ARG A 419 21.30 -13.05 -19.94
C ARG A 419 20.61 -11.70 -19.84
N VAL A 420 21.28 -10.62 -20.25
CA VAL A 420 20.66 -9.28 -20.25
C VAL A 420 19.54 -9.16 -21.29
N GLU A 421 19.63 -9.87 -22.43
CA GLU A 421 18.53 -9.92 -23.41
C GLU A 421 17.28 -10.61 -22.84
N ASN A 422 17.46 -11.73 -22.13
CA ASN A 422 16.38 -12.42 -21.43
C ASN A 422 15.78 -11.55 -20.32
N GLU A 423 16.63 -10.86 -19.54
CA GLU A 423 16.19 -9.87 -18.53
C GLU A 423 15.30 -8.78 -19.17
N ILE A 424 15.72 -8.22 -20.32
CA ILE A 424 14.94 -7.18 -21.04
C ILE A 424 13.61 -7.76 -21.56
N ALA A 425 13.59 -9.00 -22.04
CA ALA A 425 12.37 -9.65 -22.52
C ALA A 425 11.33 -9.78 -21.40
N LEU A 426 11.74 -10.28 -20.22
CA LEU A 426 10.88 -10.41 -19.04
C LEU A 426 10.37 -9.04 -18.55
N MET A 427 11.23 -8.02 -18.52
CA MET A 427 10.82 -6.66 -18.11
C MET A 427 9.82 -6.02 -19.08
N ARG A 428 9.94 -6.29 -20.38
CA ARG A 428 9.01 -5.79 -21.41
C ARG A 428 7.61 -6.35 -21.21
N GLU A 429 7.49 -7.66 -21.00
CA GLU A 429 6.21 -8.31 -20.72
C GLU A 429 5.55 -7.69 -19.48
N GLY A 430 6.29 -7.61 -18.36
CA GLY A 430 5.79 -6.98 -17.13
C GLY A 430 5.43 -5.49 -17.29
N TYR A 431 6.10 -4.75 -18.18
CA TYR A 431 5.71 -3.38 -18.52
C TYR A 431 4.37 -3.32 -19.25
N ASN A 432 4.18 -4.17 -20.27
CA ASN A 432 2.94 -4.20 -21.05
C ASN A 432 1.74 -4.61 -20.18
N ASP A 433 1.89 -5.63 -19.32
CA ASP A 433 0.85 -6.02 -18.36
C ASP A 433 0.48 -4.87 -17.42
N SER A 434 1.49 -4.12 -16.96
CA SER A 434 1.28 -2.96 -16.11
C SER A 434 0.52 -1.84 -16.83
N VAL A 435 0.79 -1.63 -18.13
CA VAL A 435 0.07 -0.66 -18.97
C VAL A 435 -1.39 -1.07 -19.15
N GLU A 436 -1.65 -2.36 -19.40
CA GLU A 436 -3.00 -2.89 -19.56
C GLU A 436 -3.85 -2.70 -18.29
N LEU A 437 -3.30 -3.07 -17.13
CA LEU A 437 -3.97 -2.87 -15.84
C LEU A 437 -4.26 -1.39 -15.56
N TYR A 438 -3.30 -0.51 -15.86
CA TYR A 438 -3.47 0.93 -15.69
C TYR A 438 -4.55 1.52 -16.62
N ARG A 439 -4.53 1.14 -17.90
CA ARG A 439 -5.56 1.53 -18.89
C ARG A 439 -6.93 1.11 -18.43
N THR A 440 -7.10 -0.18 -18.12
CA THR A 440 -8.36 -0.76 -17.67
C THR A 440 -8.89 -0.05 -16.42
N GLY A 441 -8.03 0.16 -15.41
CA GLY A 441 -8.40 0.88 -14.19
C GLY A 441 -8.80 2.34 -14.41
N SER A 442 -8.08 3.06 -15.28
CA SER A 442 -8.36 4.48 -15.56
C SER A 442 -9.61 4.72 -16.42
N GLN A 443 -10.06 3.70 -17.17
CA GLN A 443 -11.20 3.80 -18.10
C GLN A 443 -12.51 3.25 -17.51
N ARG A 444 -12.45 2.52 -16.39
CA ARG A 444 -13.62 1.95 -15.72
C ARG A 444 -14.43 3.02 -14.96
N PHE A 445 -15.76 2.84 -14.88
CA PHE A 445 -16.60 3.66 -14.00
C PHE A 445 -16.60 3.09 -12.56
N PRO A 446 -16.44 3.92 -11.51
CA PRO A 446 -16.41 5.39 -11.51
C PRO A 446 -15.02 6.05 -11.65
N GLU A 447 -13.94 5.28 -11.70
CA GLU A 447 -12.55 5.76 -11.74
C GLU A 447 -12.26 6.74 -12.90
N VAL A 448 -12.94 6.58 -14.03
CA VAL A 448 -12.83 7.45 -15.21
C VAL A 448 -13.14 8.92 -14.89
N LEU A 449 -14.02 9.20 -13.92
CA LEU A 449 -14.33 10.57 -13.49
C LEU A 449 -13.13 11.19 -12.79
N LEU A 450 -12.48 10.44 -11.90
CA LEU A 450 -11.25 10.84 -11.20
C LEU A 450 -10.09 10.97 -12.19
N ALA A 451 -9.93 10.01 -13.10
CA ALA A 451 -8.88 10.02 -14.10
C ALA A 451 -8.93 11.29 -14.95
N LYS A 452 -10.12 11.68 -15.42
CA LYS A 452 -10.35 12.92 -16.18
C LYS A 452 -10.14 14.17 -15.33
N ALA A 453 -10.70 14.21 -14.11
CA ALA A 453 -10.60 15.37 -13.22
C ALA A 453 -9.15 15.69 -12.81
N PHE A 454 -8.32 14.66 -12.60
CA PHE A 454 -6.92 14.80 -12.16
C PHE A 454 -5.89 14.58 -13.29
N ALA A 455 -6.33 14.54 -14.55
CA ALA A 455 -5.48 14.42 -15.74
C ALA A 455 -4.52 13.21 -15.72
N PHE A 456 -5.01 12.04 -15.29
CA PHE A 456 -4.30 10.78 -15.48
C PHE A 456 -4.21 10.45 -16.97
N ARG A 457 -3.02 10.61 -17.55
CA ARG A 457 -2.75 10.34 -18.96
C ARG A 457 -2.61 8.85 -19.20
N ASP A 458 -2.97 8.42 -20.41
CA ASP A 458 -2.76 7.06 -20.87
C ASP A 458 -1.24 6.76 -21.00
N ALA A 459 -0.87 5.48 -20.90
CA ALA A 459 0.50 4.98 -21.07
C ALA A 459 0.58 4.09 -22.32
N ASP A 460 1.68 4.15 -23.08
CA ASP A 460 1.82 3.39 -24.34
C ASP A 460 2.48 2.02 -24.13
N PHE A 461 2.00 1.02 -24.86
CA PHE A 461 2.61 -0.32 -24.91
C PHE A 461 3.92 -0.33 -25.70
N LEU A 462 4.82 -1.25 -25.33
CA LEU A 462 6.00 -1.61 -26.11
C LEU A 462 5.62 -2.65 -27.16
N ARG A 463 5.93 -2.35 -28.43
CA ARG A 463 5.47 -3.11 -29.59
C ARG A 463 6.49 -4.15 -30.06
N THR A 464 7.75 -4.04 -29.67
CA THR A 464 8.81 -4.93 -30.15
C THR A 464 8.70 -6.31 -29.52
N GLU A 465 8.52 -7.36 -30.30
CA GLU A 465 8.52 -8.73 -29.80
C GLU A 465 9.95 -9.22 -29.47
N LEU A 466 10.08 -9.84 -28.30
CA LEU A 466 11.28 -10.51 -27.81
C LEU A 466 10.88 -11.87 -27.26
N GLU A 467 11.66 -12.90 -27.58
CA GLU A 467 11.52 -14.24 -27.02
C GLU A 467 12.71 -14.51 -26.08
N VAL A 468 12.46 -15.23 -24.98
CA VAL A 468 13.51 -15.69 -24.07
C VAL A 468 14.35 -16.76 -24.77
N ARG A 469 15.66 -16.58 -24.82
CA ARG A 469 16.60 -17.48 -25.51
C ARG A 469 17.35 -18.36 -24.53
N LYS A 470 17.70 -19.57 -24.97
CA LYS A 470 18.64 -20.42 -24.23
C LYS A 470 20.06 -19.87 -24.38
N VAL A 471 20.80 -19.80 -23.28
CA VAL A 471 22.22 -19.46 -23.28
C VAL A 471 22.99 -20.53 -24.08
N PRO A 472 23.92 -20.15 -24.98
CA PRO A 472 24.75 -21.11 -25.69
C PRO A 472 25.52 -22.01 -24.72
N GLU A 473 25.43 -23.33 -24.89
CA GLU A 473 26.21 -24.27 -24.08
C GLU A 473 27.69 -24.19 -24.48
N VAL A 474 28.52 -23.71 -23.55
CA VAL A 474 29.98 -23.70 -23.73
C VAL A 474 30.47 -25.11 -23.42
N ASN A 475 30.56 -25.94 -24.45
CA ASN A 475 31.12 -27.28 -24.32
C ASN A 475 32.64 -27.18 -24.20
N MET A 476 33.13 -27.13 -22.96
CA MET A 476 34.56 -27.24 -22.70
C MET A 476 34.95 -28.69 -22.95
N GLY A 477 35.55 -28.97 -24.12
CA GLY A 477 36.25 -30.23 -24.33
C GLY A 477 37.32 -30.44 -23.24
N PRO A 478 37.60 -31.70 -22.85
CA PRO A 478 38.55 -32.02 -21.78
C PRO A 478 39.97 -31.50 -22.01
#